data_AF-A0A1D2M7U8-F1
#
_entry.id   AF-A0A1D2M7U8-F1
#
_cell.length_a   1.000
_cell.length_b   1.000
_cell.length_c   1.000
_cell.angle_alpha   90.00
_cell.angle_beta   90.00
_cell.angle_gamma   90.00
#
_symmetry.space_group_name_H-M   'P 1'
#
loop_
_entity.id
_entity.type
_entity.pdbx_description
1 polymer ?
#
loop_
_entity_poly.entity_id
_entity_poly.type
_entity_poly.pdbx_seq_one_letter_code
_entity_poly.pdbx_strand_id
1 'polypeptide(L)'
;MEKFNIGKDCPVFDGLFDYCQLSAGGSISGAVKLNKEATDIAINWAGGLHHAKRCDASGFCYVNDIVLAIQELLKYHQRVLYVDIDVHHGDGVEEAFYTTDRVMTVSFHKYGNFFPGSGDLRDIGAGKGRYYTLNFPLKAGIDDDSYQSVFQPIISKVMESYRPAAVVLQCGADSLTGDRLGVFNLTLKGHANCVKFMMKYNLPLLLLGGGGYTIRNVARCWAYETAVALGVEDGIPNELPRNGYSRYFEPDFQLHLKPSEMANQNTKEYLEKIKVMLFENLRGLPCAPGVQLMEIPEDGMMQEVERDVEEVSIMASDKRMAKDNEFYDESDFEDEGDGGRSFMNRKRPRKEDMGIALR
;
A
#
# COMPACT_ATOMS: atom_id res chain seq x y z
N MET A 1 -2.91 21.87 -15.38
CA MET A 1 -2.74 20.41 -15.26
C MET A 1 -1.31 20.02 -15.58
N GLU A 2 -0.75 20.46 -16.73
CA GLU A 2 0.65 20.22 -17.10
C GLU A 2 1.67 20.66 -16.03
N LYS A 3 1.45 21.83 -15.40
CA LYS A 3 2.27 22.32 -14.27
C LYS A 3 2.39 21.35 -13.09
N PHE A 4 1.39 20.50 -12.87
CA PHE A 4 1.33 19.56 -11.74
C PHE A 4 1.52 18.10 -12.19
N ASN A 5 1.98 17.91 -13.43
CA ASN A 5 2.14 16.61 -14.08
C ASN A 5 0.84 15.74 -14.09
N ILE A 6 -0.32 16.39 -14.11
CA ILE A 6 -1.62 15.72 -14.29
C ILE A 6 -1.87 15.58 -15.80
N GLY A 7 -2.02 14.34 -16.27
CA GLY A 7 -2.04 14.01 -17.69
C GLY A 7 -2.11 12.52 -17.94
N LYS A 8 -1.19 12.00 -18.76
CA LYS A 8 -1.25 10.61 -19.28
C LYS A 8 -1.15 9.56 -18.17
N ASP A 9 -0.10 9.62 -17.37
CA ASP A 9 0.16 8.63 -16.30
C ASP A 9 -0.58 9.00 -15.01
N CYS A 10 -1.06 10.24 -14.88
CA CYS A 10 -1.87 10.71 -13.75
C CYS A 10 -3.15 11.36 -14.27
N PRO A 11 -4.12 10.58 -14.78
CA PRO A 11 -5.33 11.11 -15.41
C PRO A 11 -6.28 11.75 -14.41
N VAL A 12 -7.09 12.70 -14.90
CA VAL A 12 -8.25 13.18 -14.15
C VAL A 12 -9.37 12.16 -14.28
N PHE A 13 -9.99 11.79 -13.17
CA PHE A 13 -11.18 10.94 -13.12
C PHE A 13 -12.15 11.44 -12.05
N ASP A 14 -13.43 11.11 -12.21
CA ASP A 14 -14.47 11.47 -11.24
C ASP A 14 -14.20 10.80 -9.89
N GLY A 15 -14.18 11.59 -8.82
CA GLY A 15 -13.84 11.10 -7.47
C GLY A 15 -12.34 11.07 -7.16
N LEU A 16 -11.47 11.62 -8.01
CA LEU A 16 -10.02 11.67 -7.78
C LEU A 16 -9.64 12.22 -6.39
N PHE A 17 -10.28 13.31 -5.96
CA PHE A 17 -9.97 13.91 -4.66
C PHE A 17 -10.43 13.02 -3.50
N ASP A 18 -11.64 12.45 -3.58
CA ASP A 18 -12.16 11.52 -2.57
C ASP A 18 -11.27 10.27 -2.45
N TYR A 19 -10.79 9.74 -3.58
CA TYR A 19 -9.80 8.66 -3.61
C TYR A 19 -8.53 9.03 -2.83
N CYS A 20 -7.99 10.22 -3.07
CA CYS A 20 -6.81 10.71 -2.34
C CYS A 20 -7.10 10.88 -0.83
N GLN A 21 -8.29 11.36 -0.47
CA GLN A 21 -8.68 11.53 0.92
C GLN A 21 -8.78 10.20 1.66
N LEU A 22 -9.34 9.16 1.03
CA LEU A 22 -9.45 7.83 1.64
C LEU A 22 -8.07 7.19 1.83
N SER A 23 -7.22 7.25 0.80
CA SER A 23 -5.86 6.73 0.85
C SER A 23 -5.03 7.41 1.94
N ALA A 24 -4.96 8.75 1.93
CA ALA A 24 -4.22 9.53 2.92
C ALA A 24 -4.81 9.42 4.33
N GLY A 25 -6.14 9.46 4.46
CA GLY A 25 -6.83 9.36 5.74
C GLY A 25 -6.57 8.03 6.43
N GLY A 26 -6.52 6.92 5.69
CA GLY A 26 -6.18 5.60 6.22
C GLY A 26 -4.77 5.56 6.81
N SER A 27 -3.77 6.08 6.09
CA SER A 27 -2.37 6.06 6.52
C SER A 27 -2.12 6.99 7.72
N ILE A 28 -2.71 8.19 7.72
CA ILE A 28 -2.66 9.12 8.86
C ILE A 28 -3.35 8.51 10.09
N SER A 29 -4.54 7.92 9.93
CA SER A 29 -5.26 7.27 11.03
C SER A 29 -4.48 6.08 11.61
N GLY A 30 -3.84 5.29 10.74
CA GLY A 30 -2.92 4.23 11.15
C GLY A 30 -1.75 4.76 11.99
N ALA A 31 -1.09 5.83 11.54
CA ALA A 31 -0.02 6.49 12.28
C ALA A 31 -0.47 7.04 13.63
N VAL A 32 -1.65 7.68 13.71
CA VAL A 32 -2.24 8.16 14.98
C VAL A 32 -2.47 7.00 15.94
N LYS A 33 -3.00 5.86 15.47
CA LYS A 33 -3.21 4.68 16.32
C LYS A 33 -1.90 4.10 16.85
N LEU A 34 -0.84 4.10 16.04
CA LEU A 34 0.49 3.66 16.46
C LEU A 34 1.10 4.62 17.50
N ASN A 35 1.04 5.93 17.26
CA ASN A 35 1.50 6.96 18.20
C ASN A 35 0.79 6.89 19.56
N LYS A 36 -0.50 6.58 19.56
CA LYS A 36 -1.33 6.42 20.77
C LYS A 36 -1.18 5.05 21.43
N GLU A 37 -0.29 4.20 20.92
CA GLU A 37 -0.08 2.84 21.43
C GLU A 37 -1.37 2.01 21.45
N ALA A 38 -2.33 2.32 20.57
CA ALA A 38 -3.63 1.65 20.49
C ALA A 38 -3.58 0.38 19.61
N THR A 39 -2.48 0.18 18.88
CA THR A 39 -2.20 -1.01 18.07
C THR A 39 -0.69 -1.17 17.91
N ASP A 40 -0.21 -2.41 17.74
CA ASP A 40 1.18 -2.69 17.40
C ASP A 40 1.43 -2.59 15.89
N ILE A 41 0.44 -3.01 15.10
CA ILE A 41 0.46 -3.02 13.64
C ILE A 41 -0.79 -2.30 13.11
N ALA A 42 -0.62 -1.40 12.15
CA ALA A 42 -1.70 -0.78 11.39
C ALA A 42 -1.55 -1.14 9.91
N ILE A 43 -2.66 -1.41 9.22
CA ILE A 43 -2.65 -1.82 7.81
C ILE A 43 -3.55 -0.87 7.01
N ASN A 44 -3.03 -0.32 5.91
CA ASN A 44 -3.81 0.42 4.92
C ASN A 44 -3.39 0.04 3.49
N TRP A 45 -4.07 -0.95 2.91
CA TRP A 45 -3.82 -1.38 1.53
C TRP A 45 -4.24 -0.36 0.46
N ALA A 46 -5.02 0.66 0.81
CA ALA A 46 -5.34 1.77 -0.10
C ALA A 46 -4.24 2.84 -0.17
N GLY A 47 -3.29 2.81 0.77
CA GLY A 47 -2.13 3.69 0.84
C GLY A 47 -0.90 3.12 0.12
N GLY A 48 0.24 3.77 0.33
CA GLY A 48 1.53 3.34 -0.25
C GLY A 48 1.87 4.03 -1.57
N LEU A 49 1.28 5.20 -1.86
CA LEU A 49 1.43 5.94 -3.11
C LEU A 49 2.72 6.77 -3.10
N HIS A 50 3.86 6.08 -3.24
CA HIS A 50 5.20 6.61 -2.94
C HIS A 50 5.78 7.59 -3.97
N HIS A 51 5.21 7.73 -5.17
CA HIS A 51 5.76 8.57 -6.23
C HIS A 51 5.31 10.04 -6.17
N ALA A 52 4.25 10.34 -5.43
CA ALA A 52 3.71 11.69 -5.34
C ALA A 52 4.75 12.65 -4.74
N LYS A 53 4.93 13.81 -5.39
CA LYS A 53 5.89 14.85 -5.00
C LYS A 53 5.19 15.95 -4.23
N ARG A 54 5.98 16.91 -3.70
CA ARG A 54 5.41 18.07 -2.99
C ARG A 54 4.46 18.90 -3.85
N CYS A 55 4.78 19.05 -5.14
CA CYS A 55 4.06 19.93 -6.06
C CYS A 55 3.63 19.23 -7.36
N ASP A 56 3.83 17.93 -7.51
CA ASP A 56 3.58 17.20 -8.75
C ASP A 56 3.01 15.80 -8.47
N ALA A 57 2.03 15.38 -9.28
CA ALA A 57 1.62 13.99 -9.36
C ALA A 57 2.65 13.19 -10.18
N SER A 58 2.85 11.91 -9.88
CA SER A 58 3.80 11.07 -10.62
C SER A 58 3.46 9.60 -10.43
N GLY A 59 3.63 8.76 -11.46
CA GLY A 59 3.47 7.31 -11.36
C GLY A 59 2.16 6.87 -10.70
N PHE A 60 1.02 7.40 -11.18
CA PHE A 60 -0.32 7.17 -10.61
C PHE A 60 -0.55 7.73 -9.18
N CYS A 61 0.42 8.42 -8.59
CA CYS A 61 0.36 8.95 -7.24
C CYS A 61 0.11 10.46 -7.23
N TYR A 62 -0.92 10.91 -6.50
CA TYR A 62 -1.33 12.32 -6.44
C TYR A 62 -1.06 12.97 -5.07
N VAL A 63 -1.25 12.22 -3.98
CA VAL A 63 -0.96 12.63 -2.61
C VAL A 63 -0.07 11.56 -2.00
N ASN A 64 1.04 11.97 -1.40
CA ASN A 64 1.97 11.05 -0.76
C ASN A 64 1.50 10.76 0.67
N ASP A 65 0.62 9.76 0.81
CA ASP A 65 0.04 9.35 2.10
C ASP A 65 1.12 8.86 3.08
N ILE A 66 2.20 8.28 2.56
CA ILE A 66 3.34 7.78 3.32
C ILE A 66 4.06 8.93 4.02
N VAL A 67 4.37 10.01 3.28
CA VAL A 67 5.03 11.20 3.85
C VAL A 67 4.18 11.80 4.97
N LEU A 68 2.86 11.88 4.78
CA LEU A 68 1.94 12.39 5.79
C LEU A 68 1.90 11.49 7.04
N ALA A 69 1.86 10.17 6.85
CA ALA A 69 1.90 9.22 7.96
C ALA A 69 3.24 9.28 8.72
N ILE A 70 4.38 9.40 8.03
CA ILE A 70 5.70 9.54 8.67
C ILE A 70 5.77 10.86 9.45
N GLN A 71 5.25 11.97 8.90
CA GLN A 71 5.18 13.24 9.64
C GLN A 71 4.36 13.12 10.92
N GLU A 72 3.26 12.37 10.90
CA GLU A 72 2.48 12.09 12.10
C GLU A 72 3.29 11.23 13.09
N LEU A 73 3.95 10.16 12.65
CA LEU A 73 4.81 9.33 13.50
C LEU A 73 5.95 10.14 14.15
N LEU A 74 6.53 11.11 13.42
CA LEU A 74 7.60 11.98 13.92
C LEU A 74 7.18 12.90 15.07
N LYS A 75 5.90 13.00 15.39
CA LYS A 75 5.44 13.70 16.60
C LYS A 75 5.86 12.97 17.89
N TYR A 76 5.91 11.63 17.86
CA TYR A 76 6.20 10.79 19.02
C TYR A 76 7.52 10.02 18.88
N HIS A 77 7.93 9.72 17.65
CA HIS A 77 9.11 8.90 17.37
C HIS A 77 10.28 9.76 16.87
N GLN A 78 11.41 9.72 17.57
CA GLN A 78 12.61 10.48 17.17
C GLN A 78 13.14 10.06 15.79
N ARG A 79 13.05 8.77 15.48
CA ARG A 79 13.55 8.14 14.25
C ARG A 79 12.50 7.19 13.68
N VAL A 80 12.12 7.39 12.43
CA VAL A 80 11.19 6.54 11.69
C VAL A 80 11.94 5.88 10.54
N LEU A 81 11.85 4.56 10.43
CA LEU A 81 12.41 3.81 9.30
C LEU A 81 11.31 3.61 8.26
N TYR A 82 11.59 4.02 7.03
CA TYR A 82 10.77 3.70 5.86
C TYR A 82 11.48 2.61 5.04
N VAL A 83 10.79 1.50 4.78
CA VAL A 83 11.24 0.40 3.92
C VAL A 83 10.27 0.24 2.75
N ASP A 84 10.81 0.12 1.56
CA ASP A 84 10.06 0.04 0.31
C ASP A 84 10.45 -1.20 -0.48
N ILE A 85 9.48 -2.08 -0.73
CA ILE A 85 9.63 -3.34 -1.50
C ILE A 85 8.82 -3.35 -2.80
N ASP A 86 8.33 -2.18 -3.24
CA ASP A 86 7.83 -1.97 -4.60
C ASP A 86 8.94 -2.21 -5.63
N VAL A 87 8.58 -2.61 -6.85
CA VAL A 87 9.59 -2.77 -7.92
C VAL A 87 10.16 -1.43 -8.37
N HIS A 88 9.43 -0.33 -8.16
CA HIS A 88 9.85 1.03 -8.47
C HIS A 88 10.54 1.68 -7.27
N HIS A 89 11.47 2.59 -7.55
CA HIS A 89 12.12 3.35 -6.50
C HIS A 89 11.12 4.29 -5.80
N GLY A 90 11.08 4.26 -4.45
CA GLY A 90 10.26 5.11 -3.58
C GLY A 90 10.68 6.59 -3.53
N ASP A 91 10.78 7.20 -4.70
CA ASP A 91 11.43 8.48 -4.95
C ASP A 91 10.72 9.68 -4.32
N GLY A 92 9.40 9.67 -4.18
CA GLY A 92 8.65 10.75 -3.52
C GLY A 92 8.90 10.81 -2.01
N VAL A 93 8.97 9.64 -1.37
CA VAL A 93 9.28 9.54 0.07
C VAL A 93 10.75 9.89 0.33
N GLU A 94 11.66 9.37 -0.51
CA GLU A 94 13.09 9.72 -0.45
C GLU A 94 13.30 11.24 -0.59
N GLU A 95 12.70 11.86 -1.61
CA GLU A 95 12.84 13.31 -1.85
C GLU A 95 12.32 14.14 -0.66
N ALA A 96 11.19 13.76 -0.09
CA ALA A 96 10.57 14.47 1.03
C ALA A 96 11.47 14.49 2.28
N PHE A 97 12.28 13.46 2.48
CA PHE A 97 13.14 13.29 3.66
C PHE A 97 14.64 13.34 3.36
N TYR A 98 15.04 13.70 2.14
CA TYR A 98 16.43 13.63 1.64
C TYR A 98 17.47 14.41 2.46
N THR A 99 17.03 15.36 3.28
CA THR A 99 17.89 16.26 4.06
C THR A 99 17.75 16.13 5.58
N THR A 100 17.01 15.14 6.08
CA THR A 100 16.82 14.89 7.52
C THR A 100 17.47 13.57 7.95
N ASP A 101 17.92 13.52 9.21
CA ASP A 101 18.42 12.31 9.89
C ASP A 101 17.32 11.61 10.71
N ARG A 102 16.15 12.23 10.86
CA ARG A 102 15.01 11.68 11.61
C ARG A 102 14.19 10.64 10.86
N VAL A 103 14.40 10.52 9.55
CA VAL A 103 13.79 9.47 8.72
C VAL A 103 14.89 8.82 7.91
N MET A 104 14.93 7.49 7.93
CA MET A 104 15.79 6.72 7.03
C MET A 104 14.92 6.06 5.97
N THR A 105 15.28 6.24 4.70
CA THR A 105 14.61 5.59 3.57
C THR A 105 15.46 4.44 3.04
N VAL A 106 14.86 3.26 2.89
CA VAL A 106 15.53 2.07 2.34
C VAL A 106 14.65 1.47 1.24
N SER A 107 15.13 1.48 0.00
CA SER A 107 14.37 0.99 -1.16
C SER A 107 15.12 -0.11 -1.91
N PHE A 108 14.41 -1.17 -2.29
CA PHE A 108 14.90 -2.29 -3.10
C PHE A 108 14.11 -2.35 -4.40
N HIS A 109 14.71 -1.92 -5.51
CA HIS A 109 13.94 -1.66 -6.74
C HIS A 109 14.72 -2.00 -8.01
N LYS A 110 14.00 -2.17 -9.11
CA LYS A 110 14.60 -2.33 -10.44
C LYS A 110 15.23 -1.01 -10.89
N TYR A 111 16.51 -1.04 -11.25
CA TYR A 111 17.23 0.15 -11.72
C TYR A 111 17.81 -0.02 -13.13
N GLY A 112 17.96 1.09 -13.86
CA GLY A 112 18.45 1.16 -15.24
C GLY A 112 17.33 1.00 -16.30
N ASN A 113 17.10 2.06 -17.08
CA ASN A 113 16.02 2.17 -18.08
C ASN A 113 14.65 1.72 -17.53
N PHE A 114 14.32 2.15 -16.31
CA PHE A 114 13.08 1.80 -15.61
C PHE A 114 12.59 3.03 -14.83
N PHE A 115 11.27 3.21 -14.74
CA PHE A 115 10.68 4.31 -13.98
C PHE A 115 10.99 4.15 -12.47
N PRO A 116 11.22 5.23 -11.71
CA PRO A 116 11.26 6.65 -12.09
C PRO A 116 12.62 7.14 -12.63
N GLY A 117 13.64 6.29 -12.65
CA GLY A 117 14.99 6.61 -13.13
C GLY A 117 15.95 7.14 -12.07
N SER A 118 15.49 7.35 -10.83
CA SER A 118 16.30 7.63 -9.64
C SER A 118 16.58 6.35 -8.84
N GLY A 119 17.25 6.47 -7.68
CA GLY A 119 17.56 5.33 -6.80
C GLY A 119 18.90 4.67 -7.16
N ASP A 120 19.85 5.44 -7.71
CA ASP A 120 21.19 4.94 -7.93
C ASP A 120 21.83 4.61 -6.57
N LEU A 121 22.77 3.66 -6.56
CA LEU A 121 23.55 3.35 -5.37
C LEU A 121 24.25 4.57 -4.75
N ARG A 122 24.57 5.59 -5.56
CA ARG A 122 25.23 6.83 -5.12
C ARG A 122 24.26 7.85 -4.50
N ASP A 123 22.96 7.63 -4.62
CA ASP A 123 21.93 8.46 -4.01
C ASP A 123 21.84 8.11 -2.52
N ILE A 124 22.55 8.92 -1.71
CA ILE A 124 22.78 8.66 -0.28
C ILE A 124 22.29 9.80 0.62
N GLY A 125 21.40 10.66 0.13
CA GLY A 125 20.93 11.84 0.86
C GLY A 125 21.90 13.02 0.84
N ALA A 126 21.45 14.15 1.39
CA ALA A 126 22.20 15.40 1.42
C ALA A 126 22.12 16.11 2.78
N GLY A 127 23.09 16.98 3.08
CA GLY A 127 23.12 17.73 4.33
C GLY A 127 23.10 16.79 5.55
N LYS A 128 22.14 17.00 6.47
CA LYS A 128 21.96 16.11 7.63
C LYS A 128 21.44 14.72 7.27
N GLY A 129 20.73 14.59 6.15
CA GLY A 129 20.23 13.31 5.65
C GLY A 129 21.26 12.47 4.91
N ARG A 130 22.52 12.92 4.79
CA ARG A 130 23.58 12.12 4.19
C ARG A 130 23.79 10.82 4.99
N TYR A 131 23.81 9.69 4.28
CA TYR A 131 23.81 8.31 4.80
C TYR A 131 22.49 7.81 5.40
N TYR A 132 21.42 8.62 5.39
CA TYR A 132 20.07 8.22 5.83
C TYR A 132 19.17 7.81 4.66
N THR A 133 19.73 7.67 3.47
CA THR A 133 19.07 7.14 2.28
C THR A 133 19.89 5.97 1.76
N LEU A 134 19.25 4.81 1.63
CA LEU A 134 19.86 3.60 1.10
C LEU A 134 19.06 3.04 -0.07
N ASN A 135 19.72 2.93 -1.20
CA ASN A 135 19.14 2.37 -2.41
C ASN A 135 19.85 1.07 -2.80
N PHE A 136 19.07 0.01 -2.95
CA PHE A 136 19.52 -1.27 -3.47
C PHE A 136 19.03 -1.43 -4.92
N PRO A 137 19.79 -0.93 -5.91
CA PRO A 137 19.42 -1.09 -7.31
C PRO A 137 19.57 -2.55 -7.72
N LEU A 138 18.52 -3.12 -8.29
CA LEU A 138 18.44 -4.50 -8.75
C LEU A 138 18.25 -4.58 -10.27
N LYS A 139 18.58 -5.74 -10.83
CA LYS A 139 18.27 -6.14 -12.21
C LYS A 139 17.02 -7.02 -12.23
N ALA A 140 16.52 -7.30 -13.43
CA ALA A 140 15.32 -8.11 -13.63
C ALA A 140 15.51 -9.57 -13.14
N GLY A 141 14.39 -10.20 -12.81
CA GLY A 141 14.30 -11.63 -12.52
C GLY A 141 14.81 -12.06 -11.15
N ILE A 142 14.97 -11.14 -10.19
CA ILE A 142 15.37 -11.53 -8.82
C ILE A 142 14.35 -12.53 -8.24
N ASP A 143 14.87 -13.61 -7.67
CA ASP A 143 14.11 -14.68 -7.02
C ASP A 143 14.05 -14.50 -5.50
N ASP A 144 13.18 -15.29 -4.85
CA ASP A 144 12.95 -15.24 -3.40
C ASP A 144 14.23 -15.39 -2.58
N ASP A 145 15.07 -16.37 -2.90
CA ASP A 145 16.31 -16.67 -2.18
C ASP A 145 17.32 -15.52 -2.29
N SER A 146 17.50 -14.99 -3.50
CA SER A 146 18.40 -13.86 -3.77
C SER A 146 17.91 -12.60 -3.07
N TYR A 147 16.61 -12.31 -3.13
CA TYR A 147 16.02 -11.14 -2.48
C TYR A 147 16.16 -11.23 -0.96
N GLN A 148 15.86 -12.39 -0.37
CA GLN A 148 16.06 -12.63 1.06
C GLN A 148 17.53 -12.47 1.48
N SER A 149 18.47 -12.95 0.66
CA SER A 149 19.91 -12.90 0.95
C SER A 149 20.49 -11.49 1.03
N VAL A 150 19.77 -10.49 0.50
CA VAL A 150 20.15 -9.07 0.57
C VAL A 150 19.26 -8.28 1.51
N PHE A 151 17.95 -8.51 1.52
CA PHE A 151 17.00 -7.80 2.37
C PHE A 151 17.33 -7.98 3.85
N GLN A 152 17.43 -9.22 4.33
CA GLN A 152 17.61 -9.49 5.76
C GLN A 152 18.93 -8.92 6.30
N PRO A 153 20.10 -9.10 5.65
CA PRO A 153 21.35 -8.51 6.13
C PRO A 153 21.36 -6.98 6.11
N ILE A 154 20.82 -6.35 5.06
CA ILE A 154 20.75 -4.88 4.95
C ILE A 154 19.86 -4.32 6.05
N ILE A 155 18.63 -4.83 6.18
CA ILE A 155 17.70 -4.37 7.21
C ILE A 155 18.26 -4.65 8.61
N SER A 156 18.90 -5.79 8.85
CA SER A 156 19.56 -6.05 10.14
C SER A 156 20.56 -4.97 10.51
N LYS A 157 21.41 -4.57 9.54
CA LYS A 157 22.41 -3.54 9.77
C LYS A 157 21.76 -2.16 9.94
N VAL A 158 20.71 -1.86 9.19
CA VAL A 158 19.90 -0.64 9.36
C VAL A 158 19.33 -0.57 10.77
N MET A 159 18.71 -1.64 11.26
CA MET A 159 18.12 -1.67 12.61
C MET A 159 19.18 -1.50 13.70
N GLU A 160 20.36 -2.10 13.54
CA GLU A 160 21.50 -1.96 14.47
C GLU A 160 22.05 -0.52 14.53
N SER A 161 22.26 0.08 13.35
CA SER A 161 22.89 1.39 13.20
C SER A 161 21.92 2.56 13.41
N TYR A 162 20.74 2.49 12.81
CA TYR A 162 19.75 3.57 12.84
C TYR A 162 18.85 3.53 14.07
N ARG A 163 18.55 2.34 14.61
CA ARG A 163 17.70 2.14 15.79
C ARG A 163 16.40 2.95 15.72
N PRO A 164 15.53 2.70 14.73
CA PRO A 164 14.24 3.38 14.63
C PRO A 164 13.35 3.07 15.83
N ALA A 165 12.37 3.94 16.08
CA ALA A 165 11.33 3.74 17.09
C ALA A 165 9.96 3.39 16.48
N ALA A 166 9.80 3.56 15.16
CA ALA A 166 8.64 3.12 14.38
C ALA A 166 9.08 2.78 12.96
N VAL A 167 8.32 1.91 12.29
CA VAL A 167 8.58 1.44 10.93
C VAL A 167 7.35 1.67 10.06
N VAL A 168 7.58 2.16 8.84
CA VAL A 168 6.61 2.15 7.75
C VAL A 168 7.15 1.23 6.66
N LEU A 169 6.40 0.18 6.31
CA LEU A 169 6.74 -0.76 5.25
C LEU A 169 5.70 -0.62 4.13
N GLN A 170 6.16 -0.14 2.96
CA GLN A 170 5.37 -0.12 1.73
C GLN A 170 5.49 -1.50 1.09
N CYS A 171 4.37 -2.18 0.87
CA CYS A 171 4.28 -3.54 0.36
C CYS A 171 3.78 -3.56 -1.10
N GLY A 172 4.43 -2.79 -1.98
CA GLY A 172 4.17 -2.81 -3.42
C GLY A 172 4.23 -4.24 -3.97
N ALA A 173 3.14 -4.68 -4.60
CA ALA A 173 2.93 -6.05 -5.07
C ALA A 173 3.32 -6.22 -6.55
N ASP A 174 3.81 -5.18 -7.22
CA ASP A 174 4.36 -5.26 -8.57
C ASP A 174 5.77 -5.85 -8.63
N SER A 175 6.43 -6.07 -7.49
CA SER A 175 7.66 -6.88 -7.38
C SER A 175 7.40 -8.40 -7.48
N LEU A 176 6.12 -8.82 -7.55
CA LEU A 176 5.74 -10.22 -7.71
C LEU A 176 5.98 -10.75 -9.13
N THR A 177 6.19 -12.07 -9.20
CA THR A 177 6.21 -12.82 -10.45
C THR A 177 4.90 -12.68 -11.23
N GLY A 178 5.02 -12.44 -12.53
CA GLY A 178 3.88 -12.31 -13.43
C GLY A 178 3.07 -11.01 -13.25
N ASP A 179 3.66 -9.98 -12.65
CA ASP A 179 3.09 -8.63 -12.71
C ASP A 179 3.09 -8.09 -14.16
N ARG A 180 2.19 -7.15 -14.47
CA ARG A 180 2.08 -6.58 -15.84
C ARG A 180 3.16 -5.55 -16.15
N LEU A 181 3.65 -4.82 -15.14
CA LEU A 181 4.65 -3.76 -15.29
C LEU A 181 5.98 -4.15 -14.64
N GLY A 182 5.91 -4.86 -13.51
CA GLY A 182 7.09 -5.36 -12.80
C GLY A 182 7.86 -6.45 -13.54
N VAL A 183 9.15 -6.53 -13.22
CA VAL A 183 10.11 -7.42 -13.89
C VAL A 183 10.91 -8.28 -12.91
N PHE A 184 10.37 -8.50 -11.72
CA PHE A 184 10.93 -9.41 -10.71
C PHE A 184 10.23 -10.78 -10.75
N ASN A 185 10.73 -11.73 -9.98
CA ASN A 185 10.22 -13.11 -9.96
C ASN A 185 9.89 -13.58 -8.53
N LEU A 186 9.43 -12.66 -7.66
CA LEU A 186 9.10 -12.98 -6.29
C LEU A 186 7.77 -13.73 -6.17
N THR A 187 7.71 -14.71 -5.28
CA THR A 187 6.44 -15.33 -4.87
C THR A 187 5.85 -14.59 -3.67
N LEU A 188 4.60 -14.94 -3.32
CA LEU A 188 3.97 -14.40 -2.10
C LEU A 188 4.78 -14.74 -0.83
N LYS A 189 5.45 -15.89 -0.81
CA LYS A 189 6.26 -16.30 0.34
C LYS A 189 7.54 -15.48 0.45
N GLY A 190 8.23 -15.25 -0.67
CA GLY A 190 9.42 -14.40 -0.71
C GLY A 190 9.12 -12.96 -0.35
N HIS A 191 8.03 -12.42 -0.90
CA HIS A 191 7.57 -11.06 -0.62
C HIS A 191 7.15 -10.89 0.85
N ALA A 192 6.25 -11.73 1.36
CA ALA A 192 5.77 -11.67 2.75
C ALA A 192 6.84 -12.02 3.81
N ASN A 193 7.95 -12.65 3.41
CA ASN A 193 9.11 -12.81 4.30
C ASN A 193 9.69 -11.46 4.73
N CYS A 194 9.53 -10.40 3.93
CA CYS A 194 9.92 -9.04 4.31
C CYS A 194 9.07 -8.55 5.50
N VAL A 195 7.75 -8.69 5.43
CA VAL A 195 6.82 -8.38 6.52
C VAL A 195 7.17 -9.19 7.77
N LYS A 196 7.28 -10.51 7.63
CA LYS A 196 7.64 -11.42 8.73
C LYS A 196 8.98 -11.08 9.37
N PHE A 197 9.95 -10.61 8.58
CA PHE A 197 11.25 -10.19 9.08
C PHE A 197 11.15 -8.88 9.88
N MET A 198 10.38 -7.90 9.41
CA MET A 198 10.17 -6.64 10.12
C MET A 198 9.45 -6.84 11.45
N MET A 199 8.47 -7.75 11.52
CA MET A 199 7.74 -8.06 12.76
C MET A 199 8.65 -8.54 13.90
N LYS A 200 9.79 -9.17 13.62
CA LYS A 200 10.71 -9.68 14.65
C LYS A 200 11.28 -8.59 15.55
N TYR A 201 11.27 -7.34 15.10
CA TYR A 201 11.81 -6.21 15.86
C TYR A 201 10.84 -5.63 16.88
N ASN A 202 9.55 -6.05 16.86
CA ASN A 202 8.53 -5.63 17.82
C ASN A 202 8.46 -4.09 17.98
N LEU A 203 8.46 -3.37 16.86
CA LEU A 203 8.25 -1.92 16.81
C LEU A 203 6.87 -1.60 16.22
N PRO A 204 6.29 -0.42 16.54
CA PRO A 204 5.12 0.09 15.84
C PRO A 204 5.31 0.02 14.33
N LEU A 205 4.44 -0.72 13.64
CA LEU A 205 4.58 -1.06 12.23
C LEU A 205 3.35 -0.63 11.43
N LEU A 206 3.54 0.28 10.48
CA LEU A 206 2.54 0.63 9.49
C LEU A 206 2.80 -0.14 8.19
N LEU A 207 1.89 -1.01 7.80
CA LEU A 207 1.90 -1.71 6.51
C LEU A 207 1.02 -0.97 5.52
N LEU A 208 1.59 -0.63 4.36
CA LEU A 208 0.89 0.06 3.28
C LEU A 208 0.88 -0.79 2.01
N GLY A 209 -0.03 -0.49 1.10
CA GLY A 209 -0.07 -1.08 -0.24
C GLY A 209 1.04 -0.54 -1.14
N GLY A 210 0.70 -0.24 -2.40
CA GLY A 210 1.65 0.22 -3.41
C GLY A 210 1.24 -0.16 -4.82
N GLY A 211 2.22 -0.28 -5.72
CA GLY A 211 2.02 -0.80 -7.06
C GLY A 211 1.54 -2.25 -7.08
N GLY A 212 1.06 -2.70 -8.24
CA GLY A 212 0.51 -4.05 -8.42
C GLY A 212 -0.53 -4.10 -9.52
N TYR A 213 -0.19 -4.67 -10.67
CA TYR A 213 -0.96 -4.50 -11.91
C TYR A 213 -1.52 -5.83 -12.44
N THR A 214 -1.07 -6.96 -11.90
CA THR A 214 -1.82 -8.23 -11.97
C THR A 214 -2.72 -8.34 -10.72
N ILE A 215 -3.88 -7.68 -10.75
CA ILE A 215 -4.76 -7.47 -9.57
C ILE A 215 -5.14 -8.74 -8.78
N ARG A 216 -5.26 -9.90 -9.44
CA ARG A 216 -5.51 -11.19 -8.76
C ARG A 216 -4.33 -11.59 -7.86
N ASN A 217 -3.11 -11.28 -8.26
CA ASN A 217 -1.91 -11.55 -7.48
C ASN A 217 -1.76 -10.55 -6.34
N VAL A 218 -2.14 -9.28 -6.57
CA VAL A 218 -2.21 -8.25 -5.51
C VAL A 218 -3.14 -8.68 -4.39
N ALA A 219 -4.36 -9.13 -4.74
CA ALA A 219 -5.32 -9.63 -3.76
C ALA A 219 -4.78 -10.82 -2.96
N ARG A 220 -4.09 -11.77 -3.61
CA ARG A 220 -3.45 -12.91 -2.95
C ARG A 220 -2.32 -12.44 -2.01
N CYS A 221 -1.50 -11.49 -2.45
CA CYS A 221 -0.36 -10.96 -1.71
C CYS A 221 -0.78 -10.30 -0.41
N TRP A 222 -1.62 -9.27 -0.50
CA TRP A 222 -2.03 -8.50 0.67
C TRP A 222 -2.91 -9.32 1.62
N ALA A 223 -3.68 -10.29 1.12
CA ALA A 223 -4.38 -11.25 1.98
C ALA A 223 -3.39 -12.15 2.76
N TYR A 224 -2.34 -12.65 2.11
CA TYR A 224 -1.33 -13.49 2.77
C TYR A 224 -0.45 -12.67 3.73
N GLU A 225 -0.05 -11.46 3.37
CA GLU A 225 0.69 -10.55 4.26
C GLU A 225 -0.15 -10.11 5.47
N THR A 226 -1.47 -9.96 5.32
CA THR A 226 -2.38 -9.77 6.46
C THR A 226 -2.35 -10.99 7.39
N ALA A 227 -2.34 -12.20 6.85
CA ALA A 227 -2.21 -13.41 7.67
C ALA A 227 -0.87 -13.49 8.41
N VAL A 228 0.22 -13.06 7.76
CA VAL A 228 1.54 -12.92 8.39
C VAL A 228 1.51 -11.90 9.52
N ALA A 229 0.90 -10.72 9.30
CA ALA A 229 0.76 -9.68 10.32
C ALA A 229 -0.04 -10.17 11.55
N LEU A 230 -0.98 -11.09 11.35
CA LEU A 230 -1.75 -11.74 12.41
C LEU A 230 -1.06 -12.97 13.03
N GLY A 231 0.06 -13.43 12.46
CA GLY A 231 0.77 -14.64 12.89
C GLY A 231 0.00 -15.95 12.65
N VAL A 232 -0.85 -15.99 11.62
CA VAL A 232 -1.71 -17.15 11.30
C VAL A 232 -1.46 -17.69 9.89
N GLU A 233 -0.36 -17.31 9.24
CA GLU A 233 -0.04 -17.69 7.86
C GLU A 233 0.08 -19.20 7.67
N ASP A 234 0.57 -19.94 8.67
CA ASP A 234 0.70 -21.40 8.64
C ASP A 234 -0.67 -22.11 8.65
N GLY A 235 -1.72 -21.41 9.09
CA GLY A 235 -3.10 -21.91 9.13
C GLY A 235 -3.91 -21.61 7.87
N ILE A 236 -3.38 -20.82 6.92
CA ILE A 236 -4.12 -20.44 5.71
C ILE A 236 -3.96 -21.53 4.64
N PRO A 237 -5.07 -22.16 4.18
CA PRO A 237 -4.99 -23.16 3.13
C PRO A 237 -4.60 -22.52 1.79
N ASN A 238 -3.93 -23.30 0.94
CA ASN A 238 -3.62 -22.83 -0.42
C ASN A 238 -4.86 -22.77 -1.33
N GLU A 239 -5.93 -23.49 -1.00
CA GLU A 239 -7.22 -23.39 -1.70
C GLU A 239 -7.93 -22.10 -1.30
N LEU A 240 -8.28 -21.26 -2.28
CA LEU A 240 -8.97 -20.01 -2.03
C LEU A 240 -10.42 -20.25 -1.58
N PRO A 241 -10.89 -19.57 -0.53
CA PRO A 241 -12.29 -19.63 -0.14
C PRO A 241 -13.18 -18.98 -1.22
N ARG A 242 -14.38 -19.53 -1.40
CA ARG A 242 -15.38 -18.94 -2.30
C ARG A 242 -15.75 -17.53 -1.83
N ASN A 243 -15.80 -16.60 -2.78
CA ASN A 243 -16.13 -15.20 -2.57
C ASN A 243 -16.76 -14.61 -3.85
N GLY A 244 -17.24 -13.35 -3.78
CA GLY A 244 -17.90 -12.68 -4.91
C GLY A 244 -17.01 -12.52 -6.16
N TYR A 245 -15.69 -12.61 -6.01
CA TYR A 245 -14.70 -12.47 -7.08
C TYR A 245 -14.01 -13.79 -7.45
N SER A 246 -14.53 -14.95 -7.02
CA SER A 246 -13.85 -16.25 -7.23
C SER A 246 -13.45 -16.53 -8.68
N ARG A 247 -14.24 -16.09 -9.67
CA ARG A 247 -13.93 -16.27 -11.10
C ARG A 247 -12.62 -15.59 -11.54
N TYR A 248 -12.15 -14.56 -10.83
CA TYR A 248 -10.88 -13.88 -11.13
C TYR A 248 -9.66 -14.78 -10.89
N PHE A 249 -9.83 -15.85 -10.13
CA PHE A 249 -8.79 -16.79 -9.74
C PHE A 249 -8.85 -18.12 -10.51
N GLU A 250 -9.65 -18.18 -11.57
CA GLU A 250 -9.60 -19.29 -12.52
C GLU A 250 -8.21 -19.39 -13.18
N PRO A 251 -7.77 -20.62 -13.54
CA PRO A 251 -8.45 -21.90 -13.33
C PRO A 251 -8.06 -22.62 -12.03
N ASP A 252 -7.04 -22.13 -11.31
CA ASP A 252 -6.38 -22.91 -10.24
C ASP A 252 -7.03 -22.72 -8.87
N PHE A 253 -7.66 -21.57 -8.62
CA PHE A 253 -8.24 -21.20 -7.32
C PHE A 253 -7.24 -21.37 -6.16
N GLN A 254 -5.95 -21.18 -6.44
CA GLN A 254 -4.89 -21.30 -5.44
C GLN A 254 -4.44 -19.92 -4.94
N LEU A 255 -3.95 -19.86 -3.71
CA LEU A 255 -3.39 -18.66 -3.09
C LEU A 255 -1.98 -18.40 -3.63
N HIS A 256 -1.08 -19.37 -3.53
CA HIS A 256 0.33 -19.19 -3.85
C HIS A 256 0.62 -19.20 -5.35
N LEU A 257 1.53 -18.30 -5.74
CA LEU A 257 2.03 -18.17 -7.10
C LEU A 257 3.20 -19.13 -7.34
N LYS A 258 3.34 -19.58 -8.59
CA LYS A 258 4.52 -20.31 -9.05
C LYS A 258 5.50 -19.30 -9.69
N PRO A 259 6.80 -19.36 -9.36
CA PRO A 259 7.81 -18.58 -10.08
C PRO A 259 7.76 -18.87 -11.58
N SER A 260 8.14 -17.87 -12.38
CA SER A 260 8.32 -18.02 -13.83
C SER A 260 9.73 -18.54 -14.15
N GLU A 261 9.91 -19.03 -15.38
CA GLU A 261 11.23 -19.42 -15.95
C GLU A 261 12.13 -18.21 -16.29
N MET A 262 11.81 -17.01 -15.80
CA MET A 262 12.61 -15.81 -16.02
C MET A 262 14.01 -15.98 -15.41
N ALA A 263 15.05 -15.72 -16.20
CA ALA A 263 16.43 -15.76 -15.73
C ALA A 263 16.71 -14.63 -14.73
N ASN A 264 17.27 -14.98 -13.57
CA ASN A 264 17.73 -14.01 -12.59
C ASN A 264 19.04 -13.35 -13.07
N GLN A 265 18.97 -12.06 -13.40
CA GLN A 265 20.12 -11.29 -13.89
C GLN A 265 21.02 -10.76 -12.77
N ASN A 266 20.65 -10.99 -11.52
CA ASN A 266 21.36 -10.54 -10.33
C ASN A 266 22.36 -11.62 -9.89
N THR A 267 23.56 -11.61 -10.46
CA THR A 267 24.60 -12.55 -10.02
C THR A 267 24.97 -12.30 -8.56
N LYS A 268 25.44 -13.34 -7.86
CA LYS A 268 25.85 -13.24 -6.46
C LYS A 268 26.92 -12.17 -6.27
N GLU A 269 27.87 -12.07 -7.19
CA GLU A 269 28.94 -11.06 -7.15
C GLU A 269 28.38 -9.64 -7.26
N TYR A 270 27.35 -9.44 -8.09
CA TYR A 270 26.69 -8.13 -8.23
C TYR A 270 25.98 -7.73 -6.93
N LEU A 271 25.18 -8.66 -6.36
CA LEU A 271 24.45 -8.43 -5.12
C LEU A 271 25.40 -8.17 -3.93
N GLU A 272 26.45 -8.99 -3.80
CA GLU A 272 27.45 -8.82 -2.74
C GLU A 272 28.19 -7.49 -2.87
N LYS A 273 28.55 -7.08 -4.09
CA LYS A 273 29.21 -5.79 -4.32
C LYS A 273 28.34 -4.63 -3.82
N ILE A 274 27.05 -4.62 -4.14
CA ILE A 274 26.10 -3.59 -3.67
C ILE A 274 25.97 -3.64 -2.15
N LYS A 275 25.76 -4.83 -1.59
CA LYS A 275 25.61 -5.01 -0.14
C LYS A 275 26.82 -4.49 0.64
N VAL A 276 28.04 -4.76 0.18
CA VAL A 276 29.27 -4.24 0.80
C VAL A 276 29.31 -2.72 0.78
N MET A 277 28.96 -2.09 -0.35
CA MET A 277 28.94 -0.61 -0.44
C MET A 277 27.90 0.01 0.49
N LEU A 278 26.72 -0.59 0.60
CA LEU A 278 25.68 -0.13 1.54
C LEU A 278 26.10 -0.33 3.00
N PHE A 279 26.81 -1.40 3.32
CA PHE A 279 27.40 -1.59 4.65
C PHE A 279 28.43 -0.53 4.98
N GLU A 280 29.26 -0.09 4.02
CA GLU A 280 30.18 1.03 4.24
C GLU A 280 29.43 2.35 4.45
N ASN A 281 28.35 2.61 3.69
CA ASN A 281 27.49 3.78 3.92
C ASN A 281 26.90 3.79 5.34
N LEU A 282 26.41 2.64 5.81
CA LEU A 282 25.86 2.46 7.16
C LEU A 282 26.90 2.65 8.28
N ARG A 283 28.19 2.37 8.01
CA ARG A 283 29.28 2.71 8.95
C ARG A 283 29.52 4.21 9.08
N GLY A 284 29.10 4.99 8.09
CA GLY A 284 29.17 6.45 8.11
C GLY A 284 28.17 7.10 9.08
N LEU A 285 27.18 6.36 9.57
CA LEU A 285 26.20 6.86 10.53
C LEU A 285 26.83 7.04 11.93
N PRO A 286 26.57 8.17 12.61
CA PRO A 286 26.93 8.30 14.02
C PRO A 286 26.13 7.28 14.85
N CYS A 287 26.80 6.56 15.75
CA CYS A 287 26.20 5.49 16.58
C CYS A 287 24.99 5.96 17.44
N ALA A 288 24.78 7.27 17.57
CA ALA A 288 23.53 7.91 18.00
C ALA A 288 23.64 9.45 17.80
N PRO A 289 22.97 10.07 16.80
CA PRO A 289 22.88 11.53 16.76
C PRO A 289 22.05 12.03 17.95
N GLY A 290 22.42 13.19 18.50
CA GLY A 290 21.85 13.73 19.74
C GLY A 290 20.34 13.95 19.69
N VAL A 291 19.67 13.73 20.82
CA VAL A 291 18.22 13.95 20.99
C VAL A 291 17.94 15.44 20.88
N GLN A 292 17.21 15.86 19.85
CA GLN A 292 16.67 17.21 19.77
C GLN A 292 15.29 17.23 20.44
N LEU A 293 15.15 18.01 21.52
CA LEU A 293 13.84 18.34 22.09
C LEU A 293 13.04 19.14 21.05
N MET A 294 11.92 18.60 20.59
CA MET A 294 10.92 19.29 19.79
C MET A 294 9.62 19.37 20.59
N GLU A 295 8.97 20.54 20.58
CA GLU A 295 7.58 20.65 21.03
C GLU A 295 6.70 19.85 20.09
N ILE A 296 5.92 18.91 20.64
CA ILE A 296 5.01 18.05 19.91
C ILE A 296 3.81 18.91 19.46
N PRO A 297 3.58 19.12 18.15
CA PRO A 297 2.36 19.78 17.68
C PRO A 297 1.12 18.96 18.07
N GLU A 298 -0.01 19.63 18.34
CA GLU A 298 -1.26 18.93 18.67
C GLU A 298 -1.64 17.88 17.60
N ASP A 299 -2.24 16.78 18.04
CA ASP A 299 -2.75 15.72 17.17
C ASP A 299 -3.69 16.30 16.11
N GLY A 300 -3.60 15.79 14.88
CA GLY A 300 -4.56 16.12 13.83
C GLY A 300 -5.97 15.73 14.30
N MET A 301 -6.83 16.72 14.51
CA MET A 301 -8.13 16.60 15.18
C MET A 301 -8.91 15.31 14.82
N MET A 302 -9.04 14.41 15.79
CA MET A 302 -10.28 13.66 15.97
C MET A 302 -11.01 14.34 17.12
N GLN A 303 -11.87 15.32 16.82
CA GLN A 303 -12.97 15.60 17.74
C GLN A 303 -13.78 14.31 17.84
N GLU A 304 -13.90 13.75 19.04
CA GLU A 304 -14.91 12.75 19.34
C GLU A 304 -16.26 13.35 18.97
N VAL A 305 -16.77 13.00 17.79
CA VAL A 305 -18.17 13.22 17.49
C VAL A 305 -18.88 12.08 18.17
N GLU A 306 -19.35 12.29 19.41
CA GLU A 306 -20.44 11.51 19.98
C GLU A 306 -21.62 11.65 19.00
N ARG A 307 -21.73 10.71 18.06
CA ARG A 307 -22.94 10.51 17.28
C ARG A 307 -23.68 9.38 17.93
N ASP A 308 -24.83 9.69 18.50
CA ASP A 308 -25.85 8.72 18.89
C ASP A 308 -26.02 7.70 17.76
N VAL A 309 -25.63 6.46 18.04
CA VAL A 309 -25.77 5.35 17.10
C VAL A 309 -27.22 4.88 17.18
N GLU A 310 -28.10 5.50 16.40
CA GLU A 310 -29.32 4.82 15.99
C GLU A 310 -28.92 3.76 14.94
N GLU A 311 -29.18 2.49 15.25
CA GLU A 311 -28.96 1.34 14.37
C GLU A 311 -29.70 1.53 13.02
N VAL A 312 -28.97 1.93 11.99
CA VAL A 312 -29.46 1.86 10.60
C VAL A 312 -28.83 0.65 9.93
N SER A 313 -29.63 -0.42 9.84
CA SER A 313 -29.27 -1.67 9.16
C SER A 313 -28.80 -1.43 7.72
N ILE A 314 -27.59 -1.92 7.41
CA ILE A 314 -26.86 -1.80 6.13
C ILE A 314 -27.57 -2.54 4.97
N MET A 315 -28.71 -3.19 5.20
CA MET A 315 -29.48 -3.86 4.15
C MET A 315 -30.52 -2.98 3.41
N ALA A 316 -30.64 -1.70 3.76
CA ALA A 316 -31.69 -0.83 3.21
C ALA A 316 -31.24 0.16 2.11
N SER A 317 -29.94 0.32 1.83
CA SER A 317 -29.45 1.31 0.85
C SER A 317 -29.32 0.80 -0.59
N ASP A 318 -29.51 -0.49 -0.86
CA ASP A 318 -29.31 -1.07 -2.21
C ASP A 318 -30.51 -0.92 -3.18
N LYS A 319 -31.44 -0.01 -2.88
CA LYS A 319 -32.55 0.31 -3.80
C LYS A 319 -32.72 1.81 -3.94
N ARG A 320 -31.85 2.46 -4.70
CA ARG A 320 -32.14 3.69 -5.48
C ARG A 320 -30.88 4.24 -6.18
N MET A 321 -30.47 3.62 -7.27
CA MET A 321 -29.78 4.32 -8.37
C MET A 321 -30.11 3.62 -9.69
N ALA A 322 -31.32 3.85 -10.19
CA ALA A 322 -31.59 3.67 -11.62
C ALA A 322 -31.62 5.07 -12.22
N LYS A 323 -30.69 5.35 -13.15
CA LYS A 323 -30.74 6.50 -14.04
C LYS A 323 -30.63 5.98 -15.46
N ASP A 324 -31.62 6.36 -16.25
CA ASP A 324 -31.80 6.05 -17.65
C ASP A 324 -30.65 6.62 -18.50
N ASN A 325 -29.91 5.74 -19.19
CA ASN A 325 -29.38 5.92 -20.55
C ASN A 325 -28.31 4.86 -20.86
N GLU A 326 -28.74 3.61 -21.04
CA GLU A 326 -27.89 2.60 -21.69
C GLU A 326 -28.58 2.11 -22.96
N PHE A 327 -27.96 2.44 -24.08
CA PHE A 327 -28.27 1.93 -25.41
C PHE A 327 -27.36 0.69 -25.58
N TYR A 328 -27.94 -0.50 -25.53
CA TYR A 328 -27.24 -1.75 -25.88
C TYR A 328 -27.82 -2.30 -27.18
N ASP A 329 -26.93 -2.62 -28.11
CA ASP A 329 -27.24 -3.27 -29.39
C ASP A 329 -27.92 -4.63 -29.14
N GLU A 330 -29.12 -4.79 -29.70
CA GLU A 330 -29.84 -6.06 -29.78
C GLU A 330 -29.29 -6.89 -30.95
N SER A 331 -28.43 -7.86 -30.66
CA SER A 331 -28.34 -9.09 -31.47
C SER A 331 -27.72 -10.20 -30.62
N ASP A 332 -28.57 -10.99 -29.98
CA ASP A 332 -28.50 -12.45 -29.89
C ASP A 332 -29.40 -12.93 -28.74
N PHE A 333 -29.97 -14.11 -28.91
CA PHE A 333 -30.92 -14.85 -28.06
C PHE A 333 -32.40 -14.76 -28.49
N GLU A 334 -32.67 -15.48 -29.58
CA GLU A 334 -33.96 -16.15 -29.79
C GLU A 334 -34.10 -17.39 -28.87
N ASP A 335 -35.34 -17.56 -28.39
CA ASP A 335 -36.10 -18.79 -28.14
C ASP A 335 -35.76 -19.73 -26.95
N GLU A 336 -36.65 -19.76 -25.95
CA GLU A 336 -37.74 -20.76 -25.81
C GLU A 336 -38.38 -20.69 -24.40
N GLY A 337 -39.71 -20.83 -24.31
CA GLY A 337 -40.34 -21.47 -23.14
C GLY A 337 -41.49 -20.75 -22.42
N ASP A 338 -42.70 -21.02 -22.90
CA ASP A 338 -44.05 -20.64 -22.43
C ASP A 338 -44.40 -21.02 -20.96
N GLY A 339 -45.37 -20.30 -20.38
CA GLY A 339 -45.97 -20.65 -19.08
C GLY A 339 -46.80 -19.54 -18.41
N GLY A 340 -47.87 -19.06 -19.05
CA GLY A 340 -48.72 -17.98 -18.54
C GLY A 340 -49.54 -18.27 -17.28
N ARG A 341 -49.96 -17.19 -16.58
CA ARG A 341 -51.28 -17.04 -15.92
C ARG A 341 -51.53 -15.60 -15.47
N SER A 342 -52.76 -15.16 -15.74
CA SER A 342 -53.30 -13.79 -15.68
C SER A 342 -54.04 -13.47 -14.37
N PHE A 343 -54.36 -12.18 -14.20
CA PHE A 343 -55.28 -11.52 -13.25
C PHE A 343 -54.69 -11.22 -11.86
N MET A 344 -54.88 -10.07 -11.20
CA MET A 344 -55.99 -9.11 -11.25
C MET A 344 -55.60 -7.75 -10.63
N ASN A 345 -56.16 -6.66 -11.16
CA ASN A 345 -55.98 -5.26 -10.78
C ASN A 345 -56.92 -4.89 -9.61
N ARG A 346 -56.44 -4.30 -8.50
CA ARG A 346 -57.30 -3.68 -7.47
C ARG A 346 -56.71 -2.36 -6.94
N LYS A 347 -57.46 -1.29 -7.25
CA LYS A 347 -57.33 0.11 -6.82
C LYS A 347 -57.44 0.25 -5.29
N ARG A 348 -56.62 1.13 -4.69
CA ARG A 348 -56.78 1.66 -3.32
C ARG A 348 -57.62 2.97 -3.34
N PRO A 349 -58.54 3.21 -2.39
CA PRO A 349 -59.24 4.49 -2.28
C PRO A 349 -58.48 5.51 -1.40
N ARG A 350 -58.90 6.76 -1.55
CA ARG A 350 -58.33 8.02 -1.02
C ARG A 350 -58.56 8.22 0.48
N LYS A 351 -57.68 9.05 1.04
CA LYS A 351 -57.71 9.68 2.37
C LYS A 351 -58.92 10.59 2.55
N GLU A 352 -59.46 10.62 3.77
CA GLU A 352 -60.25 11.72 4.32
C GLU A 352 -59.56 12.25 5.58
N ASP A 353 -59.45 13.58 5.63
CA ASP A 353 -58.99 14.39 6.75
C ASP A 353 -60.14 14.63 7.74
N MET A 354 -59.85 14.52 9.04
CA MET A 354 -60.42 15.31 10.15
C MET A 354 -59.41 15.16 11.31
N GLY A 355 -58.92 16.18 12.00
CA GLY A 355 -59.60 17.38 12.48
C GLY A 355 -59.39 17.44 13.99
N ILE A 356 -58.45 18.31 14.39
CA ILE A 356 -58.13 18.89 15.71
C ILE A 356 -59.21 18.76 16.81
N ALA A 357 -58.82 18.37 18.04
CA ALA A 357 -59.12 19.12 19.28
C ALA A 357 -58.48 18.51 20.57
N LEU A 358 -57.74 19.40 21.24
CA LEU A 358 -57.33 19.49 22.65
C LEU A 358 -58.13 18.68 23.70
N ARG A 359 -57.42 17.88 24.52
CA ARG A 359 -57.09 18.16 25.93
C ARG A 359 -56.09 17.15 26.47
#